data_AF-A0A933Q947-F1
#
_entry.id   AF-A0A933Q947-F1
#
_cell.length_a   1.000
_cell.length_b   1.000
_cell.length_c   1.000
_cell.angle_alpha   90.00
_cell.angle_beta   90.00
_cell.angle_gamma   90.00
#
_symmetry.space_group_name_H-M   'P 1'
#
loop_
_entity.id
_entity.type
_entity.pdbx_description
1 polymer ?
#
loop_
_entity_poly.entity_id
_entity_poly.type
_entity_poly.pdbx_seq_one_letter_code
_entity_poly.pdbx_strand_id
1 'polypeptide(L)'
;KTHPKVTDFRQTAYRLSHLSNLSDLGHLKEKPVLPKDSTEATNFLLTLCHLETYLLSKQIMSLENRFVREGGYTENLFKKRLQVKIDKVT
;
A
#
# COMPACT_ATOMS: atom_id res chain seq x y z
N LYS A 1 8.79 -21.85 6.18
CA LYS A 1 7.75 -20.82 5.92
C LYS A 1 6.95 -20.41 7.17
N THR A 2 6.99 -21.20 8.25
CA THR A 2 6.31 -20.95 9.54
C THR A 2 7.32 -20.91 10.69
N HIS A 3 8.32 -20.03 10.58
CA HIS A 3 9.24 -19.83 11.70
C HIS A 3 8.53 -19.00 12.80
N PRO A 4 8.67 -19.33 14.10
CA PRO A 4 8.03 -18.58 15.19
C PRO A 4 8.24 -17.07 15.09
N LYS A 5 9.51 -16.63 14.89
CA LYS A 5 9.86 -15.22 14.68
C LYS A 5 9.08 -14.52 13.55
N VAL A 6 8.77 -15.22 12.46
CA VAL A 6 8.01 -14.65 11.33
C VAL A 6 6.52 -14.51 11.69
N THR A 7 6.01 -15.39 12.53
CA THR A 7 4.63 -15.34 13.03
C THR A 7 4.47 -14.19 14.03
N ASP A 8 5.38 -14.08 14.99
CA ASP A 8 5.40 -12.98 15.97
C ASP A 8 5.52 -11.62 15.28
N PHE A 9 6.34 -11.55 14.23
CA PHE A 9 6.45 -10.37 13.37
C PHE A 9 5.11 -9.99 12.75
N ARG A 10 4.41 -10.95 12.13
CA ARG A 10 3.10 -10.71 11.49
C ARG A 10 2.04 -10.30 12.49
N GLN A 11 2.03 -10.88 13.69
CA GLN A 11 1.12 -10.51 14.77
C GLN A 11 1.40 -9.08 15.27
N THR A 12 2.68 -8.73 15.45
CA THR A 12 3.10 -7.38 15.84
C THR A 12 2.72 -6.36 14.77
N ALA A 13 3.02 -6.66 13.50
CA ALA A 13 2.62 -5.84 12.37
C ALA A 13 1.09 -5.68 12.34
N TYR A 14 0.32 -6.75 12.50
CA TYR A 14 -1.15 -6.71 12.53
C TYR A 14 -1.68 -5.80 13.65
N ARG A 15 -1.13 -5.92 14.86
CA ARG A 15 -1.47 -5.05 16.00
C ARG A 15 -1.19 -3.57 15.72
N LEU A 16 -0.06 -3.29 15.08
CA LEU A 16 0.33 -1.93 14.70
C LEU A 16 -0.44 -1.42 13.46
N SER A 17 -0.96 -2.33 12.61
CA SER A 17 -1.50 -2.07 11.27
C SER A 17 -2.86 -1.37 11.17
N HIS A 18 -3.36 -0.72 12.23
CA HIS A 18 -4.25 0.43 12.05
C HIS A 18 -3.46 1.65 11.50
N LEU A 19 -2.59 1.40 10.50
CA LEU A 19 -1.78 2.37 9.77
C LEU A 19 -2.47 2.83 8.49
N SER A 20 -3.78 2.55 8.33
CA SER A 20 -4.58 3.06 7.21
C SER A 20 -4.58 4.59 7.16
N ASN A 21 -4.25 5.24 8.28
CA ASN A 21 -4.05 6.67 8.35
C ASN A 21 -2.60 7.01 8.71
N LEU A 22 -1.73 7.07 7.69
CA LEU A 22 -0.34 7.53 7.79
C LEU A 22 -0.22 9.07 7.81
N SER A 23 -1.33 9.82 7.78
CA SER A 23 -1.27 11.28 7.79
C SER A 23 -0.69 11.82 9.10
N ASP A 24 -0.69 11.00 10.16
CA ASP A 24 -0.23 11.42 11.47
C ASP A 24 0.46 10.28 12.22
N LEU A 25 1.73 10.03 11.88
CA LEU A 25 2.61 9.13 12.66
C LEU A 25 2.77 9.59 14.13
N GLY A 26 2.33 10.81 14.47
CA GLY A 26 2.31 11.36 15.82
C GLY A 26 1.26 10.75 16.76
N HIS A 27 0.17 10.17 16.21
CA HIS A 27 -0.98 9.66 16.99
C HIS A 27 -1.08 8.13 17.06
N LEU A 28 0.05 7.41 16.96
CA LEU A 28 0.06 5.98 17.20
C LEU A 28 -0.29 5.69 18.68
N LYS A 29 -1.34 4.89 18.93
CA LYS A 29 -1.71 4.43 20.30
C LYS A 29 -0.54 3.75 21.02
N GLU A 30 0.30 3.04 20.26
CA GLU A 30 1.56 2.47 20.72
C GLU A 30 2.64 2.79 19.68
N LYS A 31 3.76 3.36 20.12
CA LYS A 31 4.91 3.56 19.25
C LYS A 31 5.59 2.19 19.01
N PRO A 32 5.88 1.82 17.75
CA PRO A 32 6.63 0.60 17.48
C PRO A 32 8.03 0.74 18.12
N VAL A 33 8.34 -0.19 19.04
CA VAL A 33 9.65 -0.26 19.69
C VAL A 33 10.51 -1.22 18.89
N LEU A 34 11.68 -0.76 18.47
CA LEU A 34 12.67 -1.62 17.82
C LEU A 34 13.25 -2.62 18.83
N PRO A 35 13.72 -3.80 18.37
CA PRO A 35 14.51 -4.69 19.20
C PRO A 35 15.66 -3.95 19.90
N LYS A 36 15.95 -4.33 21.16
CA LYS A 36 17.05 -3.71 21.92
C LYS A 36 18.42 -4.05 21.34
N ASP A 37 18.53 -5.23 20.73
CA ASP A 37 19.75 -5.65 20.05
C ASP A 37 19.90 -4.93 18.71
N SER A 38 21.06 -4.33 18.49
CA SER A 38 21.35 -3.52 17.30
C SER A 38 21.32 -4.35 16.01
N THR A 39 21.78 -5.60 16.07
CA THR A 39 21.80 -6.49 14.91
C THR A 39 20.39 -6.93 14.55
N GLU A 40 19.57 -7.32 15.53
CA GLU A 40 18.17 -7.66 15.28
C GLU A 40 17.38 -6.44 14.78
N ALA A 41 17.60 -5.25 15.33
CA ALA A 41 16.95 -4.02 14.86
C ALA A 41 17.33 -3.68 13.40
N THR A 42 18.60 -3.84 13.04
CA THR A 42 19.08 -3.56 11.67
C THR A 42 18.48 -4.56 10.66
N ASN A 43 18.52 -5.85 10.98
CA ASN A 43 17.92 -6.89 10.13
C ASN A 43 16.40 -6.69 9.97
N PHE A 44 15.75 -6.24 11.03
CA PHE A 44 14.33 -5.90 11.03
C PHE A 44 14.04 -4.73 10.08
N LEU A 45 14.76 -3.62 10.20
CA LEU A 45 14.60 -2.45 9.32
C LEU A 45 14.87 -2.81 7.85
N LEU A 46 15.92 -3.59 7.58
CA LEU A 46 16.23 -4.05 6.22
C LEU A 46 15.08 -4.87 5.62
N THR A 47 14.45 -5.73 6.43
CA THR A 47 13.28 -6.51 6.02
C THR A 47 12.10 -5.60 5.70
N LEU A 48 11.87 -4.54 6.48
CA LEU A 48 10.82 -3.57 6.22
C LEU A 48 11.05 -2.81 4.91
N CYS A 49 12.26 -2.32 4.65
CA CYS A 49 12.60 -1.63 3.39
C CYS A 49 12.36 -2.53 2.17
N HIS A 50 12.71 -3.82 2.28
CA HIS A 50 12.46 -4.79 1.22
C HIS A 50 10.96 -4.99 0.96
N LEU A 51 10.17 -5.15 2.04
CA LEU A 51 8.72 -5.31 1.94
C LEU A 51 8.04 -4.06 1.37
N GLU A 52 8.45 -2.87 1.81
CA GLU A 52 7.95 -1.60 1.29
C GLU A 52 8.21 -1.49 -0.21
N THR A 53 9.45 -1.74 -0.64
CA THR A 53 9.85 -1.70 -2.06
C THR A 53 9.03 -2.69 -2.89
N TYR A 54 8.83 -3.90 -2.37
CA TYR A 54 8.00 -4.91 -3.02
C TYR A 54 6.54 -4.45 -3.16
N LEU A 55 5.94 -3.92 -2.09
CA LEU A 55 4.56 -3.44 -2.12
C LEU A 55 4.39 -2.25 -3.06
N LEU A 56 5.33 -1.31 -3.06
CA LEU A 56 5.33 -0.16 -3.97
C LEU A 56 5.40 -0.61 -5.42
N SER A 57 6.26 -1.59 -5.73
CA SER A 57 6.34 -2.17 -7.08
C SER A 57 5.00 -2.77 -7.52
N LYS A 58 4.29 -3.46 -6.62
CA LYS A 58 2.97 -4.04 -6.89
C LYS A 58 1.90 -2.97 -7.08
N GLN A 59 1.95 -1.87 -6.33
CA GLN A 59 1.05 -0.75 -6.51
C GLN A 59 1.23 -0.11 -7.90
N ILE A 60 2.48 0.12 -8.32
CA ILE A 60 2.78 0.65 -9.67
C ILE A 60 2.21 -0.28 -10.74
N MET A 61 2.54 -1.57 -10.69
CA MET A 61 2.02 -2.56 -11.64
C MET A 61 0.49 -2.60 -11.65
N SER A 62 -0.15 -2.47 -10.48
CA SER A 62 -1.61 -2.45 -10.40
C SER A 62 -2.20 -1.21 -11.07
N LEU A 63 -1.58 -0.04 -10.89
CA LEU A 63 -2.02 1.21 -11.51
C LEU A 63 -1.83 1.16 -13.03
N GLU A 64 -0.71 0.63 -13.50
CA GLU A 64 -0.44 0.43 -14.93
C GLU A 64 -1.46 -0.51 -15.56
N ASN A 65 -1.69 -1.68 -14.95
CA ASN A 65 -2.69 -2.63 -15.45
C ASN A 65 -4.10 -2.03 -15.48
N ARG A 66 -4.47 -1.24 -14.46
CA ARG A 66 -5.75 -0.54 -14.44
C ARG A 66 -5.85 0.48 -15.56
N PHE A 67 -4.80 1.28 -15.77
CA PHE A 67 -4.76 2.27 -16.84
C PHE A 67 -4.90 1.62 -18.24
N VAL A 68 -4.21 0.50 -18.48
CA VAL A 68 -4.31 -0.24 -19.75
C VAL A 68 -5.70 -0.85 -19.97
N ARG A 69 -6.34 -1.38 -18.91
CA ARG A 69 -7.65 -2.06 -19.03
C ARG A 69 -8.84 -1.10 -19.05
N GLU A 70 -8.82 -0.07 -18.22
CA GLU A 70 -9.95 0.83 -17.98
C GLU A 70 -9.79 2.19 -18.65
N GLY A 71 -8.58 2.53 -19.11
CA GLY A 71 -8.26 3.84 -19.66
C GLY A 71 -7.95 4.89 -18.58
N GLY A 72 -7.43 6.03 -19.03
CA GLY A 72 -7.09 7.15 -18.15
C GLY A 72 -8.30 7.93 -17.66
N TYR A 73 -8.13 8.74 -16.61
CA TYR A 73 -9.19 9.62 -16.10
C TYR A 73 -9.75 10.55 -17.18
N THR A 74 -8.88 11.21 -17.94
CA THR A 74 -9.26 12.13 -19.02
C THR A 74 -10.01 11.42 -20.14
N GLU A 75 -9.55 10.22 -20.53
CA GLU A 75 -10.20 9.41 -21.56
C GLU A 75 -11.62 9.01 -21.10
N ASN A 76 -11.75 8.58 -19.85
CA ASN A 76 -13.03 8.19 -19.27
C ASN A 76 -13.99 9.38 -19.13
N LEU A 77 -13.49 10.57 -18.79
CA LEU A 77 -14.30 11.80 -18.83
C LEU A 77 -14.74 12.17 -20.25
N PHE A 78 -13.86 11.98 -21.24
CA PHE A 78 -14.21 12.24 -22.64
C PHE A 78 -15.28 11.27 -23.15
N LYS A 79 -15.15 9.97 -22.87
CA LYS A 79 -16.19 8.96 -23.16
C LYS A 79 -17.53 9.35 -22.54
N LYS A 80 -17.54 9.77 -21.26
CA LYS A 80 -18.75 10.27 -20.60
C LYS A 80 -19.36 11.49 -21.30
N ARG A 81 -18.55 12.44 -21.76
CA ARG A 81 -19.03 13.62 -22.51
C ARG A 81 -19.63 13.25 -23.87
N LEU A 82 -19.05 12.28 -24.57
CA LEU A 82 -19.60 11.77 -25.83
C LEU A 82 -20.95 11.10 -25.62
N GLN A 83 -21.07 10.25 -24.59
CA GLN A 83 -22.33 9.59 -24.26
C GLN A 83 -23.46 10.60 -24.03
N VAL A 84 -23.22 11.64 -23.20
CA VAL A 84 -24.19 12.72 -22.94
C VAL A 84 -24.61 13.46 -24.22
N LYS A 85 -23.73 13.55 -25.23
CA LYS A 85 -24.10 14.15 -26.52
C LYS A 85 -24.99 13.23 -27.35
N ILE A 86 -24.69 11.93 -27.39
CA ILE A 86 -25.49 10.91 -28.12
C ILE A 86 -26.90 10.82 -27.52
N ASP A 87 -27.00 10.77 -26.19
CA ASP A 87 -28.27 10.67 -25.47
C ASP A 87 -29.18 11.89 -25.64
N LYS A 88 -28.63 13.05 -26.07
CA LYS A 88 -29.41 14.26 -26.37
C LYS A 88 -29.89 14.35 -27.82
N VAL A 89 -29.31 13.54 -28.70
CA VAL A 89 -29.63 13.50 -30.14
C VAL A 89 -30.66 12.40 -30.45
N THR A 90 -30.81 11.43 -29.55
CA THR A 90 -31.78 10.33 -29.63
C THR A 90 -33.02 10.68 -28.81
#